data_AF-A0A955IKH3-F1
#
_entry.id   AF-A0A955IKH3-F1
#
_cell.length_a   1.000
_cell.length_b   1.000
_cell.length_c   1.000
_cell.angle_alpha   90.00
_cell.angle_beta   90.00
_cell.angle_gamma   90.00
#
_symmetry.space_group_name_H-M   'P 1'
#
loop_
_entity.id
_entity.type
_entity.pdbx_description
1 polymer ?
#
loop_
_entity_poly.entity_id
_entity_poly.type
_entity_poly.pdbx_seq_one_letter_code
_entity_poly.pdbx_strand_id
1 'polypeptide(L)'
;MAGSEAFLSLLNDLASLSLVVPYMFVALAYIRARRKGMNAPFKMVRSTPVAIAVGVLVLVVSGAGYRGAGLYALQADSIDWLYVGIVYGGPVLLIGLGLLLRARASGDRSE
;
A
#
# COMPACT_ATOMS: atom_id res chain seq x y z
N MET A 1 19.71 25.31 -11.32
CA MET A 1 18.40 25.04 -10.69
C MET A 1 18.16 23.52 -10.63
N ALA A 2 19.05 22.73 -10.02
CA ALA A 2 19.08 21.28 -10.28
C ALA A 2 18.98 20.36 -9.04
N GLY A 3 19.47 20.79 -7.86
CA GLY A 3 19.49 19.93 -6.67
C GLY A 3 18.19 19.89 -5.86
N SER A 4 17.52 21.05 -5.73
CA SER A 4 16.30 21.17 -4.91
C SER A 4 15.09 20.48 -5.55
N GLU A 5 14.92 20.59 -6.87
CA GLU A 5 13.81 19.97 -7.59
C GLU A 5 13.93 18.44 -7.59
N ALA A 6 15.14 17.90 -7.77
CA ALA A 6 15.39 16.46 -7.70
C ALA A 6 15.13 15.91 -6.28
N PHE A 7 15.55 16.62 -5.24
CA PHE A 7 15.27 16.24 -3.85
C PHE A 7 13.78 16.28 -3.52
N LEU A 8 13.06 17.32 -3.97
CA LEU A 8 11.62 17.43 -3.78
C LEU A 8 10.86 16.33 -4.53
N SER A 9 11.29 15.98 -5.75
CA SER A 9 10.72 14.85 -6.50
C SER A 9 10.92 13.53 -5.75
N LEU A 10 12.12 13.28 -5.26
CA LEU A 10 12.44 12.06 -4.51
C LEU A 10 11.64 11.97 -3.19
N LEU A 11 11.51 13.08 -2.46
CA LEU A 11 10.65 13.14 -1.27
C LEU A 11 9.19 12.86 -1.59
N ASN A 12 8.68 13.43 -2.68
CA ASN A 12 7.31 13.23 -3.13
C ASN A 12 7.05 11.78 -3.53
N ASP A 13 7.98 11.15 -4.26
CA ASP A 13 7.89 9.75 -4.65
C ASP A 13 7.92 8.84 -3.42
N LEU A 14 8.82 9.11 -2.47
CA LEU A 14 8.94 8.34 -1.24
C LEU A 14 7.69 8.46 -0.37
N ALA A 15 7.17 9.68 -0.19
CA ALA A 15 5.94 9.93 0.56
C ALA A 15 4.74 9.24 -0.12
N SER A 16 4.59 9.38 -1.43
CA SER A 16 3.52 8.75 -2.20
C SER A 16 3.57 7.22 -2.08
N LEU A 17 4.74 6.59 -2.26
CA LEU A 17 4.90 5.14 -2.22
C LEU A 17 4.77 4.56 -0.81
N SER A 18 5.16 5.31 0.23
CA SER A 18 5.00 4.91 1.62
C SER A 18 3.52 4.71 2.01
N LEU A 19 2.62 5.44 1.36
CA LEU A 19 1.18 5.40 1.65
C LEU A 19 0.46 4.28 0.92
N VAL A 20 0.98 3.81 -0.22
CA VAL A 20 0.33 2.78 -1.05
C VAL A 20 0.08 1.49 -0.26
N VAL A 21 1.06 1.02 0.49
CA VAL A 21 0.94 -0.22 1.29
C VAL A 21 -0.14 -0.10 2.37
N PRO A 22 -0.12 0.92 3.26
CA PRO A 22 -1.22 1.16 4.19
C PRO A 22 -2.60 1.22 3.52
N TYR A 23 -2.74 1.94 2.40
CA TYR A 23 -4.02 2.05 1.70
C TYR A 23 -4.49 0.72 1.09
N MET A 24 -3.58 -0.14 0.63
CA MET A 24 -3.91 -1.50 0.20
C MET A 24 -4.50 -2.33 1.35
N PHE A 25 -3.92 -2.27 2.54
CA PHE A 25 -4.45 -2.96 3.71
C PHE A 25 -5.83 -2.42 4.11
N VAL A 26 -6.02 -1.10 4.10
CA VAL A 26 -7.32 -0.46 4.39
C VAL A 26 -8.37 -0.91 3.37
N ALA A 27 -8.04 -0.94 2.08
CA ALA A 27 -8.96 -1.40 1.04
C ALA A 27 -9.34 -2.88 1.22
N LEU A 28 -8.38 -3.76 1.50
CA LEU A 28 -8.65 -5.18 1.79
C LEU A 28 -9.53 -5.36 3.03
N ALA A 29 -9.23 -4.64 4.11
CA ALA A 29 -10.02 -4.67 5.34
C ALA A 29 -11.46 -4.18 5.09
N TYR A 30 -11.62 -3.10 4.33
CA TYR A 30 -12.92 -2.55 3.93
C TYR A 30 -13.74 -3.55 3.11
N ILE A 31 -13.14 -4.18 2.08
CA ILE A 31 -13.81 -5.22 1.28
C ILE A 31 -14.25 -6.38 2.18
N ARG A 32 -13.37 -6.85 3.08
CA ARG A 32 -13.68 -7.95 3.99
C ARG A 32 -14.80 -7.59 4.96
N ALA A 33 -14.79 -6.37 5.50
CA ALA A 33 -15.85 -5.87 6.38
C ALA A 33 -17.19 -5.78 5.64
N ARG A 34 -17.18 -5.24 4.41
CA ARG A 34 -18.37 -5.16 3.56
C ARG A 34 -18.98 -6.53 3.23
N ARG A 35 -18.15 -7.52 2.89
CA ARG A 35 -18.59 -8.90 2.65
C ARG A 35 -19.22 -9.55 3.89
N LYS A 36 -18.81 -9.14 5.09
CA LYS A 36 -19.37 -9.60 6.37
C LYS A 36 -20.62 -8.84 6.82
N GLY A 37 -21.21 -8.00 5.97
CA GLY A 37 -22.43 -7.28 6.32
C GLY A 37 -22.23 -6.10 7.29
N MET A 38 -21.07 -5.44 7.24
CA MET A 38 -20.74 -4.28 8.09
C MET A 38 -21.90 -3.29 8.24
N ASN A 39 -22.28 -3.03 9.49
CA ASN A 39 -23.28 -2.04 9.86
C ASN A 39 -22.62 -0.87 10.62
N ALA A 40 -21.81 -0.12 9.89
CA ALA A 40 -21.14 1.08 10.40
C ALA A 40 -22.13 2.27 10.47
N PRO A 41 -21.94 3.21 11.42
CA PRO A 41 -22.76 4.43 11.53
C PRO A 41 -22.67 5.30 10.26
N PHE A 42 -21.55 5.22 9.54
CA PHE A 42 -21.37 5.85 8.24
C PHE A 42 -20.96 4.82 7.19
N LYS A 43 -21.76 4.72 6.12
CA LYS A 43 -21.45 3.92 4.93
C LYS A 43 -21.30 4.85 3.74
N MET A 44 -20.12 4.84 3.11
CA MET A 44 -19.86 5.64 1.90
C MET A 44 -20.89 5.37 0.78
N VAL A 45 -21.30 4.11 0.63
CA VAL A 45 -22.35 3.69 -0.31
C VAL A 45 -23.27 2.66 0.34
N ARG A 46 -24.57 2.70 0.02
CA ARG A 46 -25.58 1.80 0.59
C ARG A 46 -25.42 0.36 0.11
N SER A 47 -25.05 0.18 -1.16
CA SER A 47 -24.93 -1.12 -1.80
C SER A 47 -23.55 -1.78 -1.56
N THR A 48 -23.58 -3.02 -1.06
CA THR A 48 -22.37 -3.83 -0.85
C THR A 48 -21.59 -4.12 -2.14
N PRO A 49 -22.22 -4.45 -3.29
CA PRO A 49 -21.49 -4.70 -4.53
C PRO A 49 -20.69 -3.48 -5.01
N VAL A 50 -21.30 -2.29 -4.96
CA VAL A 50 -20.62 -1.04 -5.36
C VAL A 50 -19.49 -0.72 -4.38
N ALA A 51 -19.70 -0.92 -3.08
CA ALA A 51 -18.63 -0.76 -2.10
C ALA A 51 -17.42 -1.66 -2.40
N ILE A 52 -17.67 -2.92 -2.75
CA ILE A 52 -16.61 -3.87 -3.10
C ILE A 52 -15.92 -3.44 -4.40
N ALA A 53 -16.66 -3.01 -5.42
CA ALA A 53 -16.09 -2.52 -6.68
C ALA A 53 -15.16 -1.32 -6.46
N VAL A 54 -15.56 -0.35 -5.63
CA VAL A 54 -14.70 0.79 -5.25
C VAL A 54 -13.45 0.31 -4.51
N GLY A 55 -13.59 -0.62 -3.56
CA GLY A 55 -12.43 -1.20 -2.86
C GLY A 55 -11.46 -1.91 -3.81
N VAL A 56 -11.98 -2.68 -4.78
CA VAL A 56 -11.17 -3.35 -5.79
C VAL A 56 -10.48 -2.33 -6.71
N LEU A 57 -11.19 -1.28 -7.12
CA LEU A 57 -10.60 -0.20 -7.92
C LEU A 57 -9.41 0.44 -7.19
N VAL A 58 -9.54 0.72 -5.89
CA VAL A 58 -8.43 1.24 -5.07
C VAL A 58 -7.25 0.28 -5.08
N LEU A 59 -7.48 -1.04 -4.96
CA LEU A 59 -6.39 -2.03 -5.04
C LEU A 59 -5.71 -2.05 -6.40
N VAL A 60 -6.47 -1.95 -7.49
CA VAL A 60 -5.92 -1.92 -8.86
C VAL A 60 -5.09 -0.67 -9.07
N VAL A 61 -5.59 0.51 -8.69
CA VAL A 61 -4.87 1.78 -8.84
C VAL A 61 -3.62 1.81 -7.96
N SER A 62 -3.72 1.38 -6.70
CA SER A 62 -2.57 1.26 -5.79
C SER A 62 -1.52 0.28 -6.32
N GLY A 63 -1.94 -0.89 -6.81
CA GLY A 63 -1.04 -1.87 -7.41
C GLY A 63 -0.38 -1.38 -8.70
N ALA A 64 -1.14 -0.67 -9.54
CA ALA A 64 -0.63 -0.06 -10.76
C ALA A 64 0.37 1.07 -10.45
N GLY A 65 0.08 1.92 -9.46
CA GLY A 65 1.00 2.98 -9.01
C GLY A 65 2.31 2.40 -8.46
N TYR A 66 2.23 1.36 -7.63
CA TYR A 66 3.41 0.70 -7.07
C TYR A 66 4.28 0.01 -8.14
N ARG A 67 3.65 -0.67 -9.11
CA ARG A 67 4.36 -1.26 -10.25
C ARG A 67 4.93 -0.22 -11.20
N GLY A 68 4.18 0.85 -11.48
CA GLY A 68 4.62 1.96 -12.31
C GLY A 68 5.91 2.55 -11.77
N ALA A 69 5.94 2.89 -10.48
CA ALA A 69 7.15 3.37 -9.81
C ALA A 69 8.34 2.40 -9.95
N GLY A 70 8.09 1.09 -9.94
CA GLY A 70 9.14 0.08 -10.07
C GLY A 70 9.68 -0.09 -11.47
N LEU A 71 8.82 0.10 -12.47
CA LEU A 71 9.24 0.09 -13.87
C LEU A 71 10.09 1.33 -14.20
N TYR A 72 9.75 2.50 -13.67
CA TYR A 72 10.58 3.70 -13.80
C TYR A 72 11.97 3.52 -13.15
N ALA A 73 12.03 2.83 -12.00
CA ALA A 73 13.30 2.51 -11.34
C ALA A 73 14.19 1.53 -12.13
N LEU A 74 13.59 0.67 -12.97
CA LEU A 74 14.32 -0.31 -13.81
C LEU A 74 14.74 0.25 -15.17
N GLN A 75 14.14 1.35 -15.64
CA GLN A 75 14.45 1.97 -16.93
C GLN A 75 15.47 3.12 -16.84
N ALA A 76 15.78 3.62 -15.64
CA ALA A 76 16.87 4.57 -15.44
C ALA A 76 18.23 3.86 -15.51
N ASP A 77 19.17 4.39 -16.30
CA ASP A 77 20.52 3.83 -16.47
C ASP A 77 21.23 3.55 -15.13
N SER A 78 21.98 2.44 -15.11
CA SER A 78 22.61 1.81 -13.92
C SER A 78 21.67 1.77 -12.71
N ILE A 79 21.00 0.63 -12.51
CA ILE A 79 20.09 0.39 -11.38
C ILE A 79 20.70 0.92 -10.08
N ASP A 80 20.16 2.03 -9.59
CA ASP A 80 20.52 2.59 -8.31
C ASP A 80 19.87 1.74 -7.21
N TRP A 81 20.61 0.72 -6.77
CA TRP A 81 20.20 -0.18 -5.71
C TRP A 81 19.92 0.54 -4.39
N LEU A 82 20.48 1.75 -4.18
CA LEU A 82 20.17 2.58 -3.02
C LEU A 82 18.77 3.19 -3.16
N TYR A 83 18.42 3.71 -4.34
CA TYR A 83 17.06 4.20 -4.62
C TYR A 83 16.02 3.07 -4.47
N VAL A 84 16.28 1.90 -5.05
CA VAL A 84 15.40 0.73 -4.91
C VAL A 84 15.26 0.32 -3.44
N GLY A 85 16.36 0.27 -2.68
CA GLY A 85 16.34 -0.04 -1.26
C GLY A 85 15.52 0.95 -0.42
N ILE A 86 15.63 2.24 -0.71
CA ILE A 86 14.89 3.30 0.00
C ILE A 86 13.40 3.26 -0.36
N VAL A 87 13.07 3.14 -1.64
CA VAL A 87 11.69 3.18 -2.15
C VAL A 87 10.89 1.93 -1.76
N TYR A 88 11.52 0.75 -1.86
CA TYR A 88 10.86 -0.53 -1.59
C TYR A 88 11.08 -1.04 -0.16
N GLY A 89 12.12 -0.57 0.54
CA GLY A 89 12.50 -1.06 1.86
C GLY A 89 11.44 -0.81 2.93
N GLY A 90 10.87 0.40 2.97
CA GLY A 90 9.79 0.74 3.91
C GLY A 90 8.56 -0.17 3.77
N PRO A 91 7.95 -0.26 2.57
CA PRO A 91 6.90 -1.22 2.25
C PRO A 91 7.19 -2.67 2.68
N VAL A 92 8.38 -3.19 2.34
CA VAL A 92 8.77 -4.57 2.64
C VAL A 92 8.94 -4.79 4.14
N LEU A 93 9.58 -3.86 4.85
CA LEU A 93 9.73 -3.91 6.31
C LEU A 93 8.38 -3.89 7.01
N LEU A 94 7.44 -3.04 6.58
CA LEU A 94 6.11 -2.96 7.18
C LEU A 94 5.29 -4.24 6.95
N ILE A 95 5.39 -4.84 5.76
CA ILE A 95 4.77 -6.14 5.47
C ILE A 95 5.39 -7.22 6.37
N GLY A 96 6.72 -7.27 6.49
CA GLY A 96 7.42 -8.21 7.36
C GLY A 96 7.02 -8.07 8.83
N LEU A 97 6.97 -6.83 9.34
CA LEU A 97 6.54 -6.54 10.70
C LEU A 97 5.08 -6.95 10.93
N GLY A 98 4.19 -6.66 9.98
CA GLY A 98 2.79 -7.08 10.03
C GLY A 98 2.62 -8.60 10.08
N LEU A 99 3.42 -9.34 9.29
CA LEU A 99 3.44 -10.81 9.33
C LEU A 99 3.95 -11.34 10.67
N LEU A 100 5.02 -10.75 11.21
CA LEU A 100 5.58 -11.12 12.53
C LEU A 100 4.55 -10.93 13.65
N LEU A 101 3.90 -9.76 13.70
CA LEU A 101 2.86 -9.46 14.68
C LEU A 101 1.67 -10.40 14.55
N ARG A 102 1.26 -10.69 13.31
CA ARG A 102 0.19 -11.66 13.06
C ARG A 102 0.56 -13.06 13.56
N ALA A 103 1.76 -13.53 13.29
CA ALA A 103 2.23 -14.84 13.73
C ALA A 103 2.21 -14.95 15.26
N ARG A 104 2.70 -13.90 15.97
CA ARG A 104 2.63 -13.79 17.43
C ARG A 104 1.19 -13.82 17.95
N ALA A 105 0.28 -13.07 17.33
CA ALA A 105 -1.12 -13.00 17.74
C ALA A 105 -1.93 -14.29 17.47
N SER A 106 -1.47 -15.16 16.57
CA SER A 106 -2.08 -16.48 16.34
C SER A 106 -1.55 -17.59 17.24
N GLY A 107 -0.36 -17.44 17.85
CA GLY A 107 0.12 -18.36 18.88
C GLY A 107 -0.57 -18.20 20.24
N ASP A 108 -1.13 -17.01 20.49
CA ASP A 108 -1.79 -16.63 21.74
C ASP A 108 -3.27 -17.07 21.84
N ARG A 109 -3.81 -17.72 20.78
CA ARG A 109 -5.21 -18.20 20.73
C ARG A 109 -5.34 -19.72 20.81
N SER A 110 -4.23 -20.40 21.06
CA SER A 110 -4.15 -21.87 21.17
C SER A 110 -4.00 -22.36 22.63
N GLU A 111 -4.20 -21.49 23.61
CA GLU A 111 -4.32 -21.84 25.03
C GLU A 111 -5.76 -21.66 25.53
#